data_AF-A0A0Q7SSW4-F1
#
_entry.id   AF-A0A0Q7SSW4-F1
#
_cell.length_a   1.000
_cell.length_b   1.000
_cell.length_c   1.000
_cell.angle_alpha   90.00
_cell.angle_beta   90.00
_cell.angle_gamma   90.00
#
_symmetry.space_group_name_H-M   'P 1'
#
loop_
_entity.id
_entity.type
_entity.pdbx_description
1 polymer ?
#
loop_
_entity_poly.entity_id
_entity_poly.type
_entity_poly.pdbx_seq_one_letter_code
_entity_poly.pdbx_strand_id
1 'polypeptide(L)'
;MNSRPKLRRLLDLPGVADLEMKALMKPRHADPDARAEFPDIDATAQAAFGLTVEAAEAIALPADWDDIQHLEGFDLLDAFAAEGWDVADDRRKPLRMLGHFALPLALAMRGVAGELPFQPEDTTPEPWGAGMAAEAKRFRKR
;
A
#
# COMPACT_ATOMS: atom_id res chain seq x y z
N MET A 1 -9.28 18.16 17.95
CA MET A 1 -8.44 16.95 17.84
C MET A 1 -8.45 16.55 16.38
N ASN A 2 -7.39 16.88 15.64
CA ASN A 2 -7.30 16.53 14.22
C ASN A 2 -7.12 15.02 14.11
N SER A 3 -8.20 14.29 13.86
CA SER A 3 -8.09 12.91 13.40
C SER A 3 -7.42 12.96 12.03
N ARG A 4 -6.14 12.60 11.95
CA ARG A 4 -5.56 12.24 10.66
C ARG A 4 -6.46 11.15 10.04
N PRO A 5 -6.70 11.16 8.73
CA PRO A 5 -7.39 10.06 8.07
C PRO A 5 -6.69 8.74 8.44
N LYS A 6 -7.47 7.70 8.74
CA LYS A 6 -6.94 6.39 9.12
C LYS A 6 -6.29 5.79 7.88
N LEU A 7 -4.95 5.78 7.86
CA LEU A 7 -4.17 5.20 6.77
C LEU A 7 -4.40 3.68 6.72
N ARG A 8 -4.31 3.11 5.52
CA ARG A 8 -4.34 1.65 5.31
C ARG A 8 -3.02 1.07 5.78
N ARG A 9 -3.02 0.09 6.67
CA ARG A 9 -1.77 -0.45 7.21
C ARG A 9 -1.30 -1.62 6.37
N LEU A 10 -0.03 -1.62 6.01
CA LEU A 10 0.61 -2.77 5.37
C LEU A 10 0.57 -4.01 6.30
N LEU A 11 0.67 -3.80 7.62
CA LEU A 11 0.52 -4.87 8.62
C LEU A 11 -0.85 -5.57 8.60
N ASP A 12 -1.89 -4.88 8.13
CA ASP A 12 -3.25 -5.43 8.10
C ASP A 12 -3.47 -6.34 6.87
N LEU A 13 -2.48 -6.45 5.96
CA LEU A 13 -2.54 -7.37 4.83
C LEU A 13 -2.34 -8.83 5.24
N PRO A 14 -2.94 -9.79 4.51
CA PRO A 14 -2.83 -11.21 4.80
C PRO A 14 -1.38 -11.68 5.02
N GLY A 15 -1.09 -12.17 6.22
CA GLY A 15 0.20 -12.77 6.59
C GLY A 15 1.35 -11.78 6.83
N VAL A 16 1.18 -10.48 6.60
CA VAL A 16 2.29 -9.50 6.74
C VAL A 16 2.68 -9.32 8.21
N ALA A 17 1.72 -9.22 9.12
CA ALA A 17 2.02 -9.10 10.56
C ALA A 17 2.76 -10.33 11.12
N ASP A 18 2.36 -11.53 10.70
CA ASP A 18 3.01 -12.77 11.12
C ASP A 18 4.45 -12.84 10.60
N LEU A 19 4.68 -12.39 9.37
CA LEU A 19 6.00 -12.35 8.77
C LEU A 19 6.89 -11.28 9.41
N GLU A 20 6.35 -10.11 9.74
CA GLU A 20 7.05 -9.08 10.52
C GLU A 20 7.48 -9.62 11.90
N MET A 21 6.61 -10.38 12.57
CA MET A 21 6.95 -11.04 13.83
C MET A 21 8.06 -12.08 13.64
N LYS A 22 8.04 -12.87 12.55
CA LYS A 22 9.14 -13.79 12.23
C LYS A 22 10.45 -13.04 12.02
N ALA A 23 10.42 -11.92 11.29
CA ALA A 23 11.60 -11.10 11.03
C ALA A 23 12.17 -10.44 12.29
N LEU A 24 11.32 -10.12 13.27
CA LEU A 24 11.78 -9.70 14.59
C LEU A 24 12.61 -10.79 15.28
N MET A 25 12.21 -12.05 15.15
CA MET A 25 12.88 -13.20 15.78
C MET A 25 14.07 -13.74 14.97
N LYS A 26 14.00 -13.65 13.65
CA LYS A 26 15.03 -14.07 12.70
C LYS A 26 15.26 -12.93 11.69
N PRO A 27 16.13 -11.95 12.01
CA PRO A 27 16.35 -10.76 11.17
C PRO A 27 16.72 -11.05 9.72
N ARG A 28 17.30 -12.22 9.43
CA ARG A 28 17.63 -12.68 8.07
C ARG A 28 16.40 -12.78 7.16
N HIS A 29 15.18 -12.91 7.69
CA HIS A 29 13.95 -12.82 6.90
C HIS A 29 13.78 -11.46 6.21
N ALA A 30 14.29 -10.38 6.81
CA ALA A 30 14.17 -9.01 6.28
C ALA A 30 15.23 -8.67 5.22
N ASP A 31 16.20 -9.56 5.01
CA ASP A 31 17.30 -9.36 4.07
C ASP A 31 16.87 -9.74 2.64
N PRO A 32 16.82 -8.79 1.68
CA PRO A 32 16.48 -9.07 0.29
C PRO A 32 17.37 -10.15 -0.35
N ASP A 33 18.66 -10.16 -0.03
CA ASP A 33 19.64 -11.10 -0.62
C ASP A 33 19.42 -12.53 -0.12
N ALA A 34 18.79 -12.69 1.03
CA ALA A 34 18.48 -13.99 1.62
C ALA A 34 17.07 -14.50 1.25
N ARG A 35 16.28 -13.77 0.43
CA ARG A 35 14.87 -14.09 0.13
C ARG A 35 14.66 -15.54 -0.29
N ALA A 36 15.55 -16.08 -1.13
CA ALA A 36 15.45 -17.45 -1.63
C ALA A 36 15.47 -18.54 -0.52
N GLU A 37 15.95 -18.21 0.68
CA GLU A 37 15.94 -19.10 1.85
C GLU A 37 14.57 -19.12 2.58
N PHE A 38 13.67 -18.19 2.24
CA PHE A 38 12.43 -17.91 2.96
C PHE A 38 11.22 -17.90 2.01
N PRO A 39 10.73 -19.09 1.58
CA PRO A 39 9.61 -19.19 0.65
C PRO A 39 8.29 -18.62 1.21
N ASP A 40 8.20 -18.41 2.52
CA ASP A 40 7.05 -17.76 3.14
C ASP A 40 6.93 -16.28 2.78
N ILE A 41 8.02 -15.62 2.34
CA ILE A 41 7.98 -14.24 1.83
C ILE A 41 7.13 -14.16 0.57
N ASP A 42 7.39 -15.02 -0.42
CA ASP A 42 6.62 -15.05 -1.67
C ASP A 42 5.19 -15.55 -1.45
N ALA A 43 4.97 -16.48 -0.52
CA ALA A 43 3.62 -16.90 -0.15
C ALA A 43 2.81 -15.74 0.47
N THR A 44 3.44 -14.94 1.34
CA THR A 44 2.81 -13.74 1.91
C THR A 44 2.58 -12.68 0.84
N ALA A 45 3.55 -12.43 -0.05
CA ALA A 45 3.38 -11.49 -1.15
C ALA A 45 2.21 -11.90 -2.06
N GLN A 46 2.13 -13.19 -2.43
CA GLN A 46 1.04 -13.72 -3.24
C GLN A 46 -0.33 -13.53 -2.56
N ALA A 47 -0.41 -13.73 -1.24
CA ALA A 47 -1.65 -13.56 -0.47
C ALA A 47 -2.02 -12.07 -0.28
N ALA A 48 -1.04 -11.19 -0.13
CA ALA A 48 -1.24 -9.77 0.14
C ALA A 48 -1.47 -8.92 -1.13
N PHE A 49 -0.82 -9.29 -2.24
CA PHE A 49 -0.77 -8.49 -3.47
C PHE A 49 -1.20 -9.26 -4.73
N GLY A 50 -1.47 -10.56 -4.63
CA GLY A 50 -1.76 -11.39 -5.81
C GLY A 50 -0.54 -11.70 -6.69
N LEU A 51 0.68 -11.35 -6.25
CA LEU A 51 1.94 -11.67 -6.93
C LEU A 51 3.09 -11.91 -5.95
N THR A 52 4.09 -12.68 -6.37
CA THR A 52 5.33 -12.92 -5.62
C THR A 52 6.30 -11.75 -5.75
N VAL A 53 7.25 -11.60 -4.82
CA VAL A 53 8.24 -10.51 -4.89
C VAL A 53 9.10 -10.63 -6.14
N GLU A 54 9.50 -11.85 -6.50
CA GLU A 54 10.21 -12.12 -7.75
C GLU A 54 9.43 -11.69 -8.99
N ALA A 55 8.11 -11.97 -9.04
CA ALA A 55 7.26 -11.52 -10.13
C ALA A 55 7.15 -9.98 -10.16
N ALA A 56 7.17 -9.32 -9.00
CA ALA A 56 7.18 -7.87 -8.90
C ALA A 56 8.43 -7.26 -9.57
N GLU A 57 9.60 -7.81 -9.27
CA GLU A 57 10.89 -7.35 -9.78
C GLU A 57 11.06 -7.58 -11.28
N ALA A 58 10.38 -8.58 -11.84
CA ALA A 58 10.39 -8.87 -13.27
C ALA A 58 9.51 -7.92 -14.10
N ILE A 59 8.69 -7.07 -13.48
CA ILE A 59 7.80 -6.15 -14.19
C ILE A 59 8.60 -4.99 -14.78
N ALA A 60 8.38 -4.73 -16.07
CA ALA A 60 8.85 -3.51 -16.70
C ALA A 60 8.09 -2.30 -16.15
N LEU A 61 8.80 -1.44 -15.42
CA LEU A 61 8.24 -0.24 -14.83
C LEU A 61 7.93 0.81 -15.91
N PRO A 62 6.84 1.60 -15.75
CA PRO A 62 6.57 2.77 -16.58
C PRO A 62 7.74 3.74 -16.64
N ALA A 63 7.84 4.51 -17.74
CA ALA A 63 8.97 5.44 -17.94
C ALA A 63 8.99 6.60 -16.94
N ASP A 64 7.84 6.94 -16.35
CA ASP A 64 7.62 7.98 -15.35
C ASP A 64 7.53 7.44 -13.92
N TRP A 65 8.05 6.23 -13.68
CA TRP A 65 8.09 5.64 -12.34
C TRP A 65 8.87 6.52 -11.36
N ASP A 66 8.36 6.64 -10.14
CA ASP A 66 8.89 7.56 -9.12
C ASP A 66 9.94 6.95 -8.18
N ASP A 67 10.28 5.68 -8.41
CA ASP A 67 11.27 4.93 -7.65
C ASP A 67 11.04 4.94 -6.12
N ILE A 68 9.77 5.06 -5.69
CA ILE A 68 9.40 5.07 -4.27
C ILE A 68 10.01 3.88 -3.51
N GLN A 69 10.14 2.71 -4.15
CA GLN A 69 10.69 1.49 -3.55
C GLN A 69 12.18 1.58 -3.18
N HIS A 70 12.92 2.55 -3.73
CA HIS A 70 14.34 2.76 -3.45
C HIS A 70 14.59 3.79 -2.34
N LEU A 71 13.53 4.44 -1.82
CA LEU A 71 13.68 5.31 -0.66
C LEU A 71 14.01 4.49 0.59
N GLU A 72 14.63 5.14 1.58
CA GLU A 72 15.07 4.47 2.80
C GLU A 72 14.45 5.07 4.06
N GLY A 73 14.38 4.27 5.12
CA GLY A 73 14.07 4.74 6.46
C GLY A 73 12.74 5.50 6.55
N PHE A 74 12.82 6.75 7.03
CA PHE A 74 11.65 7.60 7.23
C PHE A 74 11.14 8.25 5.94
N ASP A 75 12.00 8.44 4.93
CA ASP A 75 11.56 9.00 3.64
C ASP A 75 10.59 8.04 2.94
N LEU A 76 10.84 6.74 3.08
CA LEU A 76 9.93 5.70 2.61
C LEU A 76 8.58 5.72 3.35
N LEU A 77 8.58 5.96 4.67
CA LEU A 77 7.33 6.09 5.44
C LEU A 77 6.51 7.28 4.96
N ASP A 78 7.15 8.44 4.77
CA ASP A 78 6.47 9.66 4.39
C ASP A 78 5.93 9.58 2.96
N ALA A 79 6.67 8.95 2.04
CA ALA A 79 6.22 8.72 0.68
C ALA A 79 4.99 7.80 0.63
N PHE A 80 5.00 6.65 1.32
CA PHE A 80 3.81 5.78 1.36
C PHE A 80 2.64 6.42 2.12
N ALA A 81 2.91 7.22 3.15
CA ALA A 81 1.86 7.93 3.88
C ALA A 81 1.16 8.99 3.00
N ALA A 82 1.90 9.66 2.11
CA ALA A 82 1.33 10.59 1.13
C ALA A 82 0.37 9.88 0.17
N GLU A 83 0.64 8.61 -0.13
CA GLU A 83 -0.21 7.73 -0.93
C GLU A 83 -1.31 7.00 -0.13
N GLY A 84 -1.49 7.33 1.15
CA GLY A 84 -2.55 6.78 1.99
C GLY A 84 -2.21 5.47 2.73
N TRP A 85 -0.94 5.07 2.76
CA TRP A 85 -0.46 3.83 3.39
C TRP A 85 0.40 4.06 4.62
N ASP A 86 0.17 3.27 5.67
CA ASP A 86 1.02 3.18 6.86
C ASP A 86 1.87 1.91 6.77
N VAL A 87 3.15 2.09 6.46
CA VAL A 87 4.16 1.03 6.34
C VAL A 87 5.07 0.96 7.57
N ALA A 88 4.54 1.38 8.73
CA ALA A 88 5.23 1.40 10.01
C ALA A 88 4.66 0.39 11.02
N ASP A 89 5.50 -0.01 11.97
CA ASP A 89 5.12 -0.77 13.15
C ASP A 89 4.35 0.08 14.17
N ASP A 90 3.88 -0.55 15.25
CA ASP A 90 3.16 0.14 16.33
C ASP A 90 4.02 1.18 17.08
N ARG A 91 5.34 1.14 16.92
CA ARG A 91 6.31 2.10 17.48
C ARG A 91 6.71 3.18 16.47
N ARG A 92 6.00 3.26 15.33
CA ARG A 92 6.23 4.22 14.23
C ARG A 92 7.61 4.08 13.58
N LYS A 93 8.19 2.87 13.58
CA LYS A 93 9.40 2.53 12.82
C LYS A 93 9.02 1.84 11.52
N PRO A 94 9.81 1.97 10.44
CA PRO A 94 9.60 1.18 9.23
C PRO A 94 9.54 -0.31 9.57
N LEU A 95 8.62 -1.02 8.90
CA LEU A 95 8.55 -2.47 9.03
C LEU A 95 9.86 -3.12 8.56
N ARG A 96 10.28 -4.20 9.21
CA ARG A 96 11.47 -4.96 8.81
C ARG A 96 11.28 -5.56 7.43
N MET A 97 10.07 -6.07 7.17
CA MET A 97 9.73 -6.67 5.88
C MET A 97 9.50 -5.67 4.75
N LEU A 98 9.62 -4.36 5.01
CA LEU A 98 9.31 -3.33 4.03
C LEU A 98 10.18 -3.43 2.77
N GLY A 99 11.45 -3.83 2.91
CA GLY A 99 12.35 -4.01 1.76
C GLY A 99 11.85 -5.04 0.73
N HIS A 100 11.09 -6.04 1.16
CA HIS A 100 10.49 -7.03 0.26
C HIS A 100 9.17 -6.57 -0.36
N PHE A 101 8.46 -5.67 0.33
CA PHE A 101 7.07 -5.33 -0.01
C PHE A 101 6.88 -3.93 -0.59
N ALA A 102 7.91 -3.08 -0.57
CA ALA A 102 7.82 -1.73 -1.11
C ALA A 102 7.45 -1.72 -2.60
N LEU A 103 8.15 -2.52 -3.43
CA LEU A 103 7.85 -2.60 -4.86
C LEU A 103 6.46 -3.24 -5.14
N PRO A 104 6.12 -4.43 -4.61
CA PRO A 104 4.77 -4.99 -4.77
C PRO A 104 3.65 -4.04 -4.36
N LEU A 105 3.80 -3.33 -3.24
CA LEU A 105 2.83 -2.36 -2.78
C LEU A 105 2.71 -1.18 -3.74
N ALA A 106 3.84 -0.62 -4.20
CA ALA A 106 3.86 0.51 -5.13
C ALA A 106 3.21 0.17 -6.48
N LEU A 107 3.44 -1.05 -7.01
CA LEU A 107 2.82 -1.57 -8.23
C LEU A 107 1.31 -1.70 -8.09
N ALA A 108 0.85 -2.32 -6.99
CA ALA A 108 -0.57 -2.56 -6.77
C ALA A 108 -1.34 -1.25 -6.54
N MET A 109 -0.74 -0.30 -5.81
CA MET A 109 -1.33 1.03 -5.59
C MET A 109 -1.52 1.84 -6.88
N ARG A 110 -0.54 1.76 -7.80
CA ARG A 110 -0.57 2.45 -9.08
C ARG A 110 -1.36 1.69 -10.16
N GLY A 111 -1.88 0.51 -9.84
CA GLY A 111 -2.63 -0.33 -10.77
C GLY A 111 -1.79 -0.91 -11.91
N VAL A 112 -0.47 -0.98 -11.75
CA VAL A 112 0.45 -1.53 -12.76
C VAL A 112 0.43 -3.06 -12.72
N ALA A 113 0.49 -3.64 -11.53
CA ALA A 113 0.38 -5.08 -11.32
C ALA A 113 -0.02 -5.39 -9.89
N GLY A 114 -0.64 -6.56 -9.71
CA GLY A 114 -1.17 -6.97 -8.42
C GLY A 114 -2.46 -6.32 -8.04
N GLU A 115 -3.00 -6.82 -6.94
CA GLU A 115 -4.28 -6.42 -6.41
C GLU A 115 -4.16 -6.28 -4.90
N LEU A 116 -4.75 -5.20 -4.36
CA LEU A 116 -4.88 -5.03 -2.93
C LEU A 116 -6.26 -5.55 -2.49
N PRO A 117 -6.36 -6.22 -1.34
CA PRO A 117 -7.63 -6.76 -0.84
C PRO A 117 -8.66 -5.68 -0.46
N PHE A 118 -8.30 -4.40 -0.61
CA PHE A 118 -9.16 -3.25 -0.36
C PHE A 118 -9.22 -2.38 -1.61
N GLN A 119 -10.41 -2.26 -2.22
CA GLN A 119 -10.64 -1.29 -3.29
C GLN A 119 -10.56 0.14 -2.73
N PRO A 120 -10.02 1.11 -3.49
CA PRO A 120 -10.01 2.49 -3.05
C PRO A 120 -11.42 2.99 -2.76
N GLU A 121 -11.64 3.68 -1.63
CA GLU A 121 -12.78 4.58 -1.52
C GLU A 121 -12.64 5.61 -2.65
N ASP A 122 -13.67 5.69 -3.49
CA ASP A 122 -13.72 6.58 -4.63
C ASP A 122 -13.61 8.02 -4.13
N THR A 123 -12.47 8.66 -4.36
CA THR A 123 -12.26 10.08 -4.04
C THR A 123 -12.91 11.00 -5.06
N THR A 124 -13.66 10.46 -6.03
CA THR A 124 -14.53 11.26 -6.90
C THR A 124 -15.47 12.06 -6.01
N PRO A 125 -15.44 13.40 -6.07
CA PRO A 125 -16.40 14.22 -5.35
C PRO A 125 -17.81 13.80 -5.77
N GLU A 126 -18.56 13.20 -4.85
CA GLU A 126 -19.99 12.95 -5.02
C GLU A 126 -20.63 14.25 -5.54
N PRO A 127 -21.37 14.24 -6.65
CA PRO A 127 -22.01 15.43 -7.20
C PRO A 127 -23.21 15.84 -6.34
N TRP A 128 -22.93 16.29 -5.11
CA TRP A 128 -23.88 16.84 -4.14
C TRP A 128 -24.67 18.03 -4.71
N GLY A 129 -24.22 18.63 -5.82
CA GLY A 129 -24.87 19.75 -6.49
C GLY A 129 -25.97 19.40 -7.51
N ALA A 130 -26.09 18.13 -7.95
CA ALA A 130 -27.02 17.79 -9.04
C ALA A 130 -28.50 17.82 -8.61
N GLY A 131 -28.79 17.50 -7.35
CA GLY A 131 -30.15 17.53 -6.80
C GLY A 131 -30.71 18.94 -6.57
N MET A 132 -29.86 19.87 -6.10
CA MET A 132 -30.28 21.23 -5.75
C MET A 132 -30.63 22.08 -6.98
N ALA A 133 -29.95 21.88 -8.11
CA ALA A 133 -30.27 22.57 -9.37
C ALA A 133 -31.62 22.12 -9.97
N ALA A 134 -32.04 20.88 -9.70
CA ALA A 134 -33.33 20.34 -10.14
C ALA A 134 -34.49 20.89 -9.28
N GLU A 135 -34.29 21.08 -7.97
CA GLU A 135 -35.31 21.68 -7.10
C GLU A 135 -35.49 23.19 -7.31
N ALA A 136 -34.41 23.94 -7.57
CA ALA A 136 -34.48 25.38 -7.82
C ALA A 136 -35.33 25.74 -9.07
N LYS A 137 -35.37 24.86 -10.08
CA LYS A 137 -36.24 25.04 -11.27
C LYS A 137 -37.72 24.78 -10.98
N ARG A 138 -38.05 23.97 -9.97
CA ARG A 138 -39.44 23.69 -9.56
C ARG A 138 -40.04 24.84 -8.76
N PHE A 139 -39.22 25.57 -8.00
CA PHE A 139 -39.67 26.73 -7.20
C PHE A 139 -39.91 28.01 -8.01
N ARG A 140 -39.35 28.13 -9.23
CA ARG A 140 -39.55 29.31 -10.11
C ARG A 140 -40.81 29.24 -10.99
N LYS A 141 -41.81 28.47 -10.56
CA LYS A 141 -43.12 28.38 -11.21
C LYS A 141 -44.25 28.32 -10.18
N ARG A 142 -44.36 29.37 -9.38
CA ARG A 142 -45.63 29.86 -8.81
C ARG A 142 -45.62 31.38 -8.90
#